data_AF-A0A9J6GV89-F1
#
_entry.id   AF-A0A9J6GV89-F1
#
_cell.length_a   1.000
_cell.length_b   1.000
_cell.length_c   1.000
_cell.angle_alpha   90.00
_cell.angle_beta   90.00
_cell.angle_gamma   90.00
#
_symmetry.space_group_name_H-M   'P 1'
#
loop_
_entity.id
_entity.type
_entity.pdbx_description
1 polymer ?
#
loop_
_entity_poly.entity_id
_entity_poly.type
_entity_poly.pdbx_seq_one_letter_code
_entity_poly.pdbx_strand_id
1 'polypeptide(L)'
;MRKFRSKRVMYEHISKEILQSTGIYRTATQCESRFKTIAKRKKNQDTNNRTSGQTRCQVSYEEEFAQIRAADDSIEPEVLRGVHSVTYKSAPKPTEEASTSSSTTAPTESIDHSSSEPLDDSASEATENAGNQQRKRKNKDEAGRPNAGRMRHMEYFFERMEKLNQEREAKKDEREKGEKNVIWSWLNCTGTTLLH
;
A
#
# COMPACT_ATOMS: atom_id res chain seq x y z
N MET A 1 3.35 23.30 8.44
CA MET A 1 4.53 23.53 7.55
C MET A 1 5.34 22.24 7.45
N ARG A 2 5.89 21.86 6.28
CA ARG A 2 6.59 20.56 6.14
C ARG A 2 8.02 20.66 6.69
N LYS A 3 8.39 19.78 7.63
CA LYS A 3 9.72 19.74 8.27
C LYS A 3 10.86 19.39 7.31
N PHE A 4 10.60 18.59 6.27
CA PHE A 4 11.62 18.12 5.33
C PHE A 4 11.30 18.51 3.89
N ARG A 5 12.33 18.88 3.13
CA ARG A 5 12.21 19.25 1.70
C ARG A 5 11.81 18.07 0.82
N SER A 6 12.28 16.86 1.14
CA SER A 6 12.00 15.63 0.39
C SER A 6 11.85 14.43 1.33
N LYS A 7 11.15 13.38 0.88
CA LYS A 7 11.00 12.13 1.63
C LYS A 7 12.35 11.42 1.86
N ARG A 8 13.28 11.55 0.91
CA ARG A 8 14.62 10.98 1.03
C ARG A 8 15.37 11.57 2.23
N VAL A 9 15.38 12.90 2.35
CA VAL A 9 16.03 13.60 3.47
C VAL A 9 15.38 13.23 4.81
N MET A 10 14.06 13.07 4.83
CA MET A 10 13.34 12.59 6.01
C MET A 10 13.82 11.19 6.44
N TYR A 11 13.95 10.23 5.51
CA TYR A 11 14.44 8.88 5.85
C TYR A 11 15.92 8.84 6.20
N GLU A 12 16.74 9.72 5.63
CA GLU A 12 18.13 9.91 6.05
C GLU A 12 18.21 10.43 7.49
N HIS A 13 17.31 11.32 7.89
CA HIS A 13 17.22 11.79 9.26
C HIS A 13 16.77 10.67 10.23
N ILE A 14 15.70 9.95 9.89
CA ILE A 14 15.21 8.79 10.68
C ILE A 14 16.31 7.74 10.84
N SER A 15 17.09 7.47 9.79
CA SER A 15 18.23 6.54 9.83
C SER A 15 19.27 6.94 10.88
N LYS A 16 19.59 8.25 10.99
CA LYS A 16 20.50 8.78 12.00
C LYS A 16 19.90 8.69 13.40
N GLU A 17 18.63 9.02 13.57
CA GLU A 17 17.94 8.93 14.88
C GLU A 17 17.84 7.49 15.39
N ILE A 18 17.60 6.51 14.50
CA ILE A 18 17.59 5.09 14.87
C ILE A 18 18.98 4.66 15.35
N LEU A 19 20.04 5.09 14.64
CA LEU A 19 21.40 4.80 15.05
C LEU A 19 21.71 5.40 16.43
N GLN A 20 21.28 6.63 16.69
CA GLN A 20 21.49 7.32 17.96
C GLN A 20 20.69 6.70 19.11
N SER A 21 19.45 6.29 18.87
CA SER A 21 18.55 5.78 19.92
C SER A 21 18.75 4.30 20.23
N THR A 22 19.10 3.49 19.24
CA THR A 22 19.20 2.03 19.38
C THR A 22 20.61 1.48 19.20
N GLY A 23 21.56 2.28 18.71
CA GLY A 23 22.90 1.82 18.32
C GLY A 23 22.93 0.99 17.02
N ILE A 24 21.78 0.76 16.37
CA ILE A 24 21.69 -0.11 15.20
C ILE A 24 21.76 0.72 13.92
N TYR A 25 22.75 0.44 13.08
CA TYR A 25 22.84 1.06 11.76
C TYR A 25 21.78 0.52 10.79
N ARG A 26 20.96 1.41 10.25
CA ARG A 26 19.99 1.14 9.19
C ARG A 26 20.09 2.24 8.14
N THR A 27 20.10 1.87 6.85
CA THR A 27 20.11 2.84 5.76
C THR A 27 18.72 3.46 5.54
N ALA A 28 18.67 4.68 4.99
CA ALA A 28 17.41 5.37 4.68
C ALA A 28 16.44 4.50 3.85
N THR A 29 16.95 3.77 2.85
CA THR A 29 16.14 2.86 2.02
C THR A 29 15.56 1.70 2.81
N GLN A 30 16.29 1.18 3.81
CA GLN A 30 15.78 0.14 4.70
C GLN A 30 14.68 0.70 5.59
N CYS A 31 14.87 1.90 6.17
CA CYS A 31 13.85 2.59 6.96
C CYS A 31 12.57 2.81 6.15
N GLU A 32 12.68 3.29 4.92
CA GLU A 32 11.55 3.47 4.00
C GLU A 32 10.81 2.15 3.74
N SER A 33 11.55 1.10 3.40
CA SER A 33 10.98 -0.22 3.07
C SER A 33 10.27 -0.84 4.29
N ARG A 34 10.85 -0.69 5.47
CA ARG A 34 10.26 -1.15 6.74
C ARG A 34 8.98 -0.38 7.04
N PHE A 35 9.00 0.95 6.96
CA PHE A 35 7.82 1.77 7.16
C PHE A 35 6.66 1.36 6.23
N LYS A 36 6.94 1.23 4.92
CA LYS A 36 5.93 0.79 3.93
C LYS A 36 5.32 -0.57 4.28
N THR A 37 6.15 -1.51 4.73
CA THR A 37 5.70 -2.85 5.14
C THR A 37 4.80 -2.79 6.36
N ILE A 38 5.19 -2.02 7.38
CA ILE A 38 4.41 -1.85 8.61
C ILE A 38 3.07 -1.18 8.29
N ALA A 39 3.06 -0.10 7.52
CA ALA A 39 1.85 0.58 7.10
C ALA A 39 0.89 -0.33 6.31
N LYS A 40 1.43 -1.18 5.42
CA LYS A 40 0.61 -2.16 4.67
C LYS A 40 0.02 -3.23 5.59
N ARG A 41 0.80 -3.76 6.53
CA ARG A 41 0.33 -4.77 7.50
C ARG A 41 -0.77 -4.23 8.38
N LYS A 42 -0.62 -3.01 8.89
CA LYS A 42 -1.66 -2.30 9.65
C LYS A 42 -2.96 -2.21 8.86
N LYS A 43 -2.90 -1.72 7.61
CA LYS A 43 -4.09 -1.64 6.74
C LYS A 43 -4.78 -2.99 6.54
N ASN A 44 -4.01 -4.06 6.37
CA ASN A 44 -4.57 -5.41 6.25
C ASN A 44 -5.27 -5.84 7.55
N GLN A 45 -4.66 -5.55 8.70
CA GLN A 45 -5.26 -5.85 10.01
C GLN A 45 -6.53 -5.03 10.26
N ASP A 46 -6.55 -3.75 9.89
CA ASP A 46 -7.75 -2.90 9.96
C ASP A 46 -8.87 -3.46 9.08
N THR A 47 -8.53 -3.92 7.87
CA THR A 47 -9.50 -4.54 6.95
C THR A 47 -10.04 -5.84 7.52
N ASN A 48 -9.18 -6.67 8.12
CA ASN A 48 -9.58 -7.91 8.77
C ASN A 48 -10.55 -7.64 9.92
N ASN A 49 -10.21 -6.68 10.78
CA ASN A 49 -11.02 -6.32 11.95
C ASN A 49 -12.39 -5.70 11.59
N ARG A 50 -12.52 -5.12 10.39
CA ARG A 50 -13.79 -4.60 9.86
C ARG A 50 -14.63 -5.66 9.15
N THR A 51 -14.05 -6.80 8.80
CA THR A 51 -14.73 -7.86 8.04
C THR A 51 -15.44 -8.82 9.00
N SER A 52 -16.74 -9.00 8.84
CA SER A 52 -17.52 -9.95 9.64
C SER A 52 -17.06 -11.40 9.41
N GLY A 53 -17.05 -12.21 10.46
CA GLY A 53 -16.66 -13.62 10.39
C GLY A 53 -15.15 -13.88 10.47
N GLN A 54 -14.32 -12.83 10.59
CA GLN A 54 -12.89 -12.96 10.83
C GLN A 54 -12.54 -12.80 12.32
N THR A 55 -11.52 -13.53 12.77
CA THR A 55 -10.97 -13.35 14.12
C THR A 55 -10.29 -12.00 14.22
N ARG A 56 -10.63 -11.22 15.25
CA ARG A 56 -10.01 -9.92 15.51
C ARG A 56 -8.52 -10.09 15.79
N CYS A 57 -7.70 -9.27 15.14
CA CYS A 57 -6.26 -9.21 15.35
C CYS A 57 -5.89 -7.93 16.10
N GLN A 58 -5.17 -8.07 17.22
CA GLN A 58 -4.56 -6.93 17.91
C GLN A 58 -3.24 -6.53 17.22
N VAL A 59 -3.02 -5.24 17.06
CA VAL A 59 -1.79 -4.67 16.47
C VAL A 59 -0.99 -4.03 17.59
N SER A 60 0.22 -4.52 17.84
CA SER A 60 1.04 -4.08 18.99
C SER A 60 1.46 -2.61 18.93
N TYR A 61 1.55 -2.03 17.73
CA TYR A 61 1.94 -0.64 17.46
C TYR A 61 0.73 0.23 17.06
N GLU A 62 -0.50 -0.14 17.42
CA GLU A 62 -1.69 0.65 17.09
C GLU A 62 -1.64 2.05 17.71
N GLU A 63 -1.30 2.10 19.00
CA GLU A 63 -1.25 3.31 19.81
C GLU A 63 -0.20 4.30 19.27
N GLU A 64 1.00 3.82 18.93
CA GLU A 64 2.07 4.63 18.33
C GLU A 64 1.60 5.29 17.02
N PHE A 65 0.89 4.54 16.18
CA PHE A 65 0.32 5.10 14.95
C PHE A 65 -0.82 6.09 15.22
N ALA A 66 -1.60 5.92 16.29
CA ALA A 66 -2.60 6.90 16.70
C ALA A 66 -1.93 8.21 17.15
N GLN A 67 -0.85 8.12 17.92
CA GLN A 67 -0.06 9.29 18.34
C GLN A 67 0.54 10.04 17.14
N ILE A 68 1.12 9.33 16.17
CA ILE A 68 1.66 9.94 14.94
C ILE A 68 0.56 10.65 14.16
N ARG A 69 -0.63 10.04 14.04
CA ARG A 69 -1.78 10.65 13.37
C ARG A 69 -2.30 11.89 14.09
N ALA A 70 -2.35 11.87 15.42
CA ALA A 70 -2.79 13.01 16.22
C ALA A 70 -1.80 14.18 16.16
N ALA A 71 -0.50 13.89 16.06
CA ALA A 71 0.54 14.91 15.91
C ALA A 71 0.65 15.45 14.47
N ASP A 72 0.05 14.78 13.48
CA ASP A 72 0.05 15.21 12.08
C ASP A 72 -1.00 16.31 11.85
N ASP A 73 -0.66 17.52 12.30
CA ASP A 73 -1.46 18.75 12.11
C ASP A 73 -1.29 19.34 10.68
N SER A 74 -1.09 18.46 9.69
CA SER A 74 -0.79 18.85 8.32
C SER A 74 -2.03 19.34 7.57
N ILE A 75 -2.36 20.61 7.82
CA ILE A 75 -3.21 21.48 6.98
C ILE A 75 -4.65 20.98 6.92
N GLU A 76 -5.43 21.40 7.93
CA GLU A 76 -6.84 21.61 7.69
C GLU A 76 -6.99 22.74 6.64
N PRO A 77 -7.86 22.58 5.63
CA PRO A 77 -8.12 23.66 4.69
C PRO A 77 -8.77 24.83 5.44
N GLU A 78 -8.17 26.02 5.30
CA GLU A 78 -8.74 27.28 5.81
C GLU A 78 -10.16 27.50 5.28
N VAL A 79 -10.40 27.06 4.04
CA VAL A 79 -11.66 27.19 3.34
C VAL A 79 -12.13 25.82 2.84
N LEU A 80 -13.28 25.37 3.34
CA LEU A 80 -13.97 24.19 2.82
C LEU A 80 -14.81 24.60 1.61
N ARG A 81 -14.49 24.07 0.43
CA ARG A 81 -15.28 24.31 -0.80
C ARG A 81 -16.07 23.06 -1.15
N GLY A 82 -17.40 23.15 -1.10
CA GLY A 82 -18.33 22.23 -1.74
C GLY A 82 -18.69 22.68 -3.16
N VAL A 83 -19.40 21.82 -3.90
CA VAL A 83 -19.84 22.10 -5.29
C VAL A 83 -20.76 23.33 -5.38
N HIS A 84 -21.49 23.64 -4.30
CA HIS A 84 -22.45 24.74 -4.24
C HIS A 84 -22.22 25.71 -3.07
N SER A 85 -21.15 25.53 -2.28
CA SER A 85 -20.92 26.36 -1.10
C SER A 85 -19.44 26.50 -0.76
N VAL A 86 -19.10 27.62 -0.14
CA VAL A 86 -17.77 27.90 0.38
C VAL A 86 -17.94 28.27 1.86
N THR A 87 -17.36 27.48 2.75
CA THR A 87 -17.42 27.67 4.19
C THR A 87 -16.04 28.07 4.70
N TYR A 88 -15.95 29.26 5.27
CA TYR A 88 -14.74 29.76 5.94
C TYR A 88 -14.78 29.32 7.40
N LYS A 89 -13.70 28.73 7.91
CA LYS A 89 -13.59 28.49 9.36
C LYS A 89 -13.47 29.87 10.03
N SER A 90 -14.42 30.24 10.89
CA SER A 90 -14.36 31.50 11.62
C SER A 90 -13.14 31.50 12.54
N ALA A 91 -12.29 32.53 12.44
CA ALA A 91 -11.12 32.69 13.30
C ALA A 91 -11.53 32.68 14.79
N PRO A 92 -10.68 32.15 15.70
CA PRO A 92 -10.90 32.30 17.13
C PRO A 92 -10.92 33.79 17.47
N LYS A 93 -12.00 34.25 18.10
CA LYS A 93 -12.08 35.61 18.66
C LYS A 93 -10.97 35.75 19.71
N PRO A 94 -10.24 36.88 19.76
CA PRO A 94 -9.33 37.17 20.86
C PRO A 94 -10.19 37.37 22.11
N THR A 95 -10.08 36.46 23.07
CA THR A 95 -10.60 36.69 24.43
C THR A 95 -9.47 37.37 25.19
N GLU A 96 -9.67 38.66 25.46
CA GLU A 96 -8.79 39.49 26.28
C GLU A 96 -8.58 38.91 27.69
N GLU A 97 -7.42 39.24 28.20
CA GLU A 97 -6.81 38.80 29.44
C GLU A 97 -7.56 39.26 30.70
N ALA A 98 -7.53 38.44 31.74
CA ALA A 98 -7.51 38.90 33.12
C ALA A 98 -6.39 38.17 33.87
N SER A 99 -5.32 38.92 34.12
CA SER A 99 -4.20 38.59 35.00
C SER A 99 -4.67 38.44 36.46
N THR A 100 -3.94 37.69 37.30
CA THR A 100 -3.42 38.15 38.62
C THR A 100 -2.62 37.06 39.37
N SER A 101 -1.32 37.36 39.59
CA SER A 101 -0.37 37.01 40.70
C SER A 101 0.06 35.55 40.94
N SER A 102 1.34 35.20 40.70
CA SER A 102 2.53 35.22 41.62
C SER A 102 2.73 33.88 42.36
N SER A 103 3.87 33.20 42.38
CA SER A 103 5.15 33.64 42.96
C SER A 103 6.39 32.82 42.56
N THR A 104 7.51 33.53 42.51
CA THR A 104 8.95 33.21 42.55
C THR A 104 9.40 32.13 43.56
N THR A 105 10.40 31.31 43.20
CA THR A 105 11.73 31.16 43.87
C THR A 105 12.65 30.15 43.16
N ALA A 106 13.89 30.56 42.89
CA ALA A 106 15.10 29.73 42.75
C ALA A 106 15.92 29.87 44.06
N PRO A 107 16.75 28.90 44.48
CA PRO A 107 18.22 28.88 44.17
C PRO A 107 18.83 27.44 44.03
N THR A 108 19.80 27.16 43.14
CA THR A 108 21.30 27.18 43.24
C THR A 108 21.95 25.90 43.83
N GLU A 109 23.14 25.56 43.29
CA GLU A 109 24.21 24.59 43.70
C GLU A 109 24.19 23.18 43.03
N SER A 110 25.10 22.83 42.10
CA SER A 110 26.55 22.53 42.16
C SER A 110 26.91 21.26 42.97
N ILE A 111 27.48 20.24 42.31
CA ILE A 111 28.61 19.39 42.78
C ILE A 111 29.12 18.51 41.62
N ASP A 112 30.45 18.44 41.59
CA ASP A 112 31.39 17.74 40.71
C ASP A 112 31.61 16.27 41.14
N HIS A 113 31.98 15.36 40.22
CA HIS A 113 33.01 14.33 40.42
C HIS A 113 33.15 13.33 39.24
N SER A 114 34.31 13.45 38.56
CA SER A 114 35.37 12.44 38.43
C SER A 114 35.10 11.04 37.79
N SER A 115 35.65 10.89 36.58
CA SER A 115 36.72 9.94 36.18
C SER A 115 36.57 8.43 36.45
N SER A 116 36.56 7.63 35.38
CA SER A 116 37.57 6.58 35.09
C SER A 116 37.31 5.86 33.76
N GLU A 117 38.31 5.89 32.88
CA GLU A 117 38.56 4.88 31.83
C GLU A 117 39.05 3.57 32.48
N PRO A 118 39.00 2.39 31.82
CA PRO A 118 40.05 2.01 30.83
C PRO A 118 39.63 1.11 29.65
N LEU A 119 40.28 1.37 28.50
CA LEU A 119 40.96 0.48 27.53
C LEU A 119 40.57 -1.00 27.34
N ASP A 120 40.30 -1.39 26.08
CA ASP A 120 40.66 -2.64 25.37
C ASP A 120 40.12 -2.55 23.92
N ASP A 121 40.98 -2.36 22.90
CA ASP A 121 41.71 -3.35 22.09
C ASP A 121 40.87 -4.00 20.96
N SER A 122 41.23 -3.71 19.70
CA SER A 122 41.20 -4.63 18.55
C SER A 122 41.21 -3.88 17.22
N ALA A 123 42.43 -3.73 16.69
CA ALA A 123 42.67 -3.55 15.27
C ALA A 123 42.35 -4.86 14.52
N SER A 124 41.56 -4.79 13.46
CA SER A 124 41.68 -5.71 12.31
C SER A 124 41.16 -5.03 11.04
N GLU A 125 42.11 -4.61 10.21
CA GLU A 125 41.90 -4.31 8.79
C GLU A 125 41.96 -5.60 7.95
N ALA A 126 41.30 -5.52 6.78
CA ALA A 126 41.39 -6.42 5.62
C ALA A 126 40.73 -7.80 5.81
N THR A 127 39.57 -8.11 5.22
CA THR A 127 39.28 -8.35 3.79
C THR A 127 37.81 -8.84 3.78
N GLU A 128 36.90 -8.49 2.85
CA GLU A 128 36.70 -9.15 1.56
C GLU A 128 35.54 -8.41 0.84
N ASN A 129 35.87 -7.59 -0.15
CA ASN A 129 34.90 -6.78 -0.90
C ASN A 129 34.60 -7.37 -2.29
N ALA A 130 34.55 -8.71 -2.43
CA ALA A 130 34.46 -9.39 -3.73
C ALA A 130 33.11 -10.08 -4.03
N GLY A 131 32.22 -10.24 -3.04
CA GLY A 131 31.01 -11.08 -3.20
C GLY A 131 29.78 -10.41 -3.84
N ASN A 132 29.73 -9.08 -3.96
CA ASN A 132 28.45 -8.39 -4.17
C ASN A 132 28.11 -8.04 -5.64
N GLN A 133 29.06 -8.22 -6.57
CA GLN A 133 28.81 -7.92 -8.00
C GLN A 133 28.14 -9.09 -8.75
N GLN A 134 28.31 -10.34 -8.30
CA GLN A 134 27.68 -11.50 -8.95
C GLN A 134 26.19 -11.68 -8.62
N ARG A 135 25.72 -11.21 -7.44
CA ARG A 135 24.29 -11.29 -7.07
C ARG A 135 23.39 -10.29 -7.81
N LYS A 136 23.93 -9.17 -8.29
CA LYS A 136 23.13 -8.17 -9.04
C LYS A 136 22.82 -8.57 -10.48
N ARG A 137 23.60 -9.49 -11.09
CA ARG A 137 23.35 -9.93 -12.47
C ARG A 137 22.28 -11.02 -12.57
N LYS A 138 22.13 -11.89 -11.56
CA LYS A 138 21.12 -12.97 -11.61
C LYS A 138 19.68 -12.52 -11.32
N ASN A 139 19.46 -11.41 -10.63
CA ASN A 139 18.11 -10.95 -10.26
C ASN A 139 17.41 -10.07 -11.32
N LYS A 140 18.07 -9.70 -12.41
CA LYS A 140 17.44 -8.89 -13.46
C LYS A 140 16.60 -9.73 -14.43
N ASP A 141 16.85 -11.04 -14.49
CA ASP A 141 16.19 -11.96 -15.43
C ASP A 141 14.92 -12.62 -14.86
N GLU A 142 14.64 -12.49 -13.55
CA GLU A 142 13.42 -13.04 -12.93
C GLU A 142 12.26 -12.03 -12.82
N ALA A 143 12.51 -10.74 -12.97
CA ALA A 143 11.48 -9.70 -12.83
C ALA A 143 10.45 -9.68 -13.98
N GLY A 144 10.65 -10.49 -15.03
CA GLY A 144 9.77 -10.60 -16.19
C GLY A 144 8.99 -11.92 -16.31
N ARG A 145 9.16 -12.88 -15.39
CA ARG A 145 8.45 -14.17 -15.49
C ARG A 145 6.99 -14.00 -15.05
N PRO A 146 6.01 -14.18 -15.95
CA PRO A 146 4.61 -14.10 -15.56
C PRO A 146 4.30 -15.18 -14.52
N ASN A 147 3.60 -14.78 -13.45
CA ASN A 147 3.20 -15.66 -12.37
C ASN A 147 2.46 -16.89 -12.93
N ALA A 148 3.06 -18.07 -12.82
CA ALA A 148 2.56 -19.31 -13.40
C ALA A 148 1.12 -19.64 -12.96
N GLY A 149 0.70 -19.22 -11.76
CA GLY A 149 -0.68 -19.38 -11.30
C GLY A 149 -1.67 -18.49 -12.06
N ARG A 150 -1.25 -17.28 -12.46
CA ARG A 150 -2.08 -16.34 -13.24
C ARG A 150 -2.26 -16.84 -14.68
N MET A 151 -1.23 -17.45 -15.26
CA MET A 151 -1.28 -18.04 -16.61
C MET A 151 -2.33 -19.15 -16.69
N ARG A 152 -2.32 -20.09 -15.74
CA ARG A 152 -3.28 -21.22 -15.72
C ARG A 152 -4.74 -20.77 -15.62
N HIS A 153 -5.01 -19.71 -14.85
CA HIS A 153 -6.36 -19.16 -14.76
C HIS A 153 -6.81 -18.47 -16.06
N MET A 154 -5.88 -17.80 -16.76
CA MET A 154 -6.20 -17.20 -18.06
C MET A 154 -6.43 -18.27 -19.14
N GLU A 155 -5.65 -19.34 -19.13
CA GLU A 155 -5.81 -20.48 -20.03
C GLU A 155 -7.20 -21.12 -19.89
N TYR A 156 -7.62 -21.41 -18.65
CA TYR A 156 -8.98 -21.90 -18.37
C TYR A 156 -10.08 -20.93 -18.84
N PHE A 157 -9.87 -19.62 -18.69
CA PHE A 157 -10.81 -18.61 -19.14
C PHE A 157 -10.94 -18.59 -20.68
N PHE A 158 -9.82 -18.68 -21.41
CA PHE A 158 -9.83 -18.71 -22.87
C PHE A 158 -10.48 -19.98 -23.42
N GLU A 159 -10.17 -21.15 -22.86
CA GLU A 159 -10.82 -22.42 -23.22
C GLU A 159 -12.35 -22.36 -22.99
N ARG A 160 -12.78 -21.77 -21.86
CA ARG A 160 -14.21 -21.62 -21.56
C ARG A 160 -14.92 -20.70 -22.55
N MET A 161 -14.28 -19.62 -22.97
CA MET A 161 -14.81 -18.68 -23.96
C MET A 161 -14.91 -19.30 -25.36
N GLU A 162 -13.90 -20.06 -25.76
CA GLU A 162 -13.91 -20.77 -27.04
C GLU A 162 -15.04 -21.79 -27.10
N LYS A 163 -15.23 -22.57 -26.02
CA LYS A 163 -16.33 -23.51 -25.90
C LYS A 163 -17.71 -22.83 -26.00
N LEU A 164 -17.87 -21.65 -25.39
CA LEU A 164 -19.11 -20.87 -25.49
C LEU A 164 -19.35 -20.30 -26.89
N ASN A 165 -18.30 -20.00 -27.65
CA ASN A 165 -18.44 -19.56 -29.04
C ASN A 165 -18.86 -20.73 -29.95
N GLN A 166 -18.20 -21.88 -29.83
CA GLN A 166 -18.54 -23.08 -30.58
C GLN A 166 -19.97 -23.53 -30.31
N GLU A 167 -20.42 -23.49 -29.06
CA GLU A 167 -21.80 -23.81 -28.70
C GLU A 167 -22.80 -22.83 -29.35
N ARG A 168 -22.48 -21.53 -29.41
CA ARG A 168 -23.33 -20.53 -30.09
C ARG A 168 -23.39 -20.75 -31.60
N GLU A 169 -22.28 -21.10 -32.23
CA GLU A 169 -22.23 -21.39 -33.67
C GLU A 169 -22.98 -22.67 -34.01
N ALA A 170 -22.77 -23.75 -33.26
CA ALA A 170 -23.51 -25.01 -33.46
C ALA A 170 -25.03 -24.81 -33.33
N LYS A 171 -25.46 -24.00 -32.36
CA LYS A 171 -26.88 -23.68 -32.16
C LYS A 171 -27.47 -22.82 -33.28
N LYS A 172 -26.65 -22.01 -33.95
CA LYS A 172 -27.04 -21.24 -35.13
C LYS A 172 -27.20 -22.16 -36.34
N ASP A 173 -26.24 -23.07 -36.54
CA ASP A 173 -26.29 -24.05 -37.63
C ASP A 173 -27.49 -25.00 -37.51
N GLU A 174 -27.86 -25.40 -36.29
CA GLU A 174 -29.07 -26.21 -36.04
C GLU A 174 -30.35 -25.46 -36.44
N ARG A 175 -30.44 -24.16 -36.15
CA ARG A 175 -31.57 -23.33 -36.56
C ARG A 175 -31.64 -23.18 -38.06
N GLU A 176 -30.52 -22.91 -38.72
CA GLU A 176 -30.46 -22.79 -40.18
C GLU A 176 -30.80 -24.12 -40.88
N LYS A 177 -30.38 -25.26 -40.32
CA LYS A 177 -30.79 -26.59 -40.81
C LYS A 177 -32.29 -26.82 -40.63
N GLY A 178 -32.85 -26.45 -39.47
CA GLY A 178 -34.29 -26.52 -39.21
C GLY A 178 -35.09 -25.67 -40.20
N GLU A 179 -34.67 -24.43 -40.42
CA GLU A 179 -35.30 -23.51 -41.39
C GLU A 179 -35.22 -24.04 -42.82
N LYS A 180 -34.05 -24.52 -43.25
CA LYS A 180 -33.89 -25.15 -44.57
C LYS A 180 -34.77 -26.38 -44.73
N ASN A 181 -34.93 -27.20 -43.69
CA ASN A 181 -35.76 -28.40 -43.71
C ASN A 181 -37.26 -28.05 -43.76
N VAL A 182 -37.68 -26.99 -43.05
CA VAL A 182 -39.05 -26.46 -43.13
C VAL A 182 -39.34 -25.90 -44.53
N ILE A 183 -38.40 -25.14 -45.11
CA ILE A 183 -38.52 -24.60 -46.47
C ILE A 183 -38.59 -25.75 -47.50
N TRP A 184 -37.73 -26.77 -47.39
CA TRP A 184 -37.76 -27.95 -48.26
C TRP A 184 -39.08 -28.73 -48.18
N SER A 185 -39.62 -28.90 -46.97
CA SER A 185 -40.91 -29.54 -46.75
C SER A 185 -42.06 -28.76 -47.39
N TRP A 186 -42.03 -27.43 -47.30
CA TRP A 186 -43.00 -26.54 -47.93
C TRP A 186 -42.98 -26.59 -49.47
N LEU A 187 -41.79 -26.60 -50.09
CA LEU A 187 -41.65 -26.74 -51.54
C LEU A 187 -42.16 -28.10 -52.06
N ASN A 188 -41.91 -29.19 -51.32
CA ASN A 188 -42.38 -30.52 -51.74
C ASN A 188 -43.89 -30.74 -51.53
N CYS A 189 -44.52 -30.06 -50.55
CA CYS A 189 -45.97 -30.15 -50.37
C CYS A 189 -46.78 -29.34 -51.40
N THR A 190 -46.20 -28.32 -52.01
CA THR A 190 -46.90 -27.42 -52.96
C THR A 190 -46.71 -27.81 -54.43
N GLY A 191 -45.75 -28.70 -54.75
CA GLY A 191 -45.42 -29.11 -56.12
C GLY A 191 -46.32 -30.19 -56.76
N THR A 192 -47.24 -30.83 -56.03
CA THR A 192 -47.96 -32.03 -56.50
C THR A 192 -49.38 -31.77 -57.05
N THR A 193 -49.74 -30.52 -57.38
CA THR A 193 -51.10 -30.17 -57.87
C THR A 193 -51.15 -29.54 -59.26
N LEU A 194 -50.09 -29.65 -60.07
CA LEU A 194 -50.07 -29.09 -61.43
C LEU A 194 -49.41 -30.01 -62.45
N LEU A 195 -50.05 -31.14 -62.75
CA LEU A 195 -49.92 -31.85 -64.03
C LEU A 195 -51.22 -32.64 -64.26
N HIS A 196 -52.13 -32.02 -65.01
CA HIS A 196 -53.21 -32.65 -65.75
C HIS A 196 -52.74 -32.77 -67.20
#